data_AF-A9M501-F1
#
_entry.id   AF-A9M501-F1
#
_cell.length_a   1.000
_cell.length_b   1.000
_cell.length_c   1.000
_cell.angle_alpha   90.00
_cell.angle_beta   90.00
_cell.angle_gamma   90.00
#
_symmetry.space_group_name_H-M   'P 1'
#
loop_
_entity.id
_entity.type
_entity.pdbx_description
1 polymer ?
#
loop_
_entity_poly.entity_id
_entity_poly.type
_entity_poly.pdbx_seq_one_letter_code
_entity_poly.pdbx_strand_id
1 'polypeptide(L)'
;MTKKHEPFSVAIQATEKALATAQKKLDQVKADFELYLDFQRRAELLGNLAFEIGRLEVEVEMSKPAQRKKAETDLKAKQREYNRLANFDMDKNWQKEQECEDKVRHLTGELNQLKHLKQRDHRYLFA
;
A
#
# COMPACT_ATOMS: atom_id res chain seq x y z
N MET A 1 -12.71 -13.93 -36.57
CA MET A 1 -12.68 -14.48 -35.20
C MET A 1 -13.14 -13.40 -34.24
N THR A 2 -14.44 -13.38 -33.91
CA THR A 2 -15.00 -12.51 -32.88
C THR A 2 -14.49 -12.99 -31.52
N LYS A 3 -13.63 -12.20 -30.86
CA LYS A 3 -13.25 -12.47 -29.47
C LYS A 3 -14.55 -12.55 -28.67
N LYS A 4 -14.81 -13.71 -28.06
CA LYS A 4 -15.95 -13.91 -27.18
C LYS A 4 -15.80 -12.89 -26.05
N HIS A 5 -16.55 -11.81 -26.11
CA HIS A 5 -16.50 -10.77 -25.09
C HIS A 5 -17.08 -11.42 -23.84
N GLU A 6 -16.24 -11.75 -22.86
CA GLU A 6 -16.72 -12.20 -21.57
C GLU A 6 -17.19 -10.96 -20.80
N PRO A 7 -18.51 -10.71 -20.67
CA PRO A 7 -18.97 -9.69 -19.76
C PRO A 7 -18.42 -10.04 -18.37
N PHE A 8 -18.04 -9.04 -17.58
CA PHE A 8 -17.46 -9.17 -16.24
C PHE A 8 -15.99 -9.60 -16.12
N SER A 9 -15.34 -10.19 -17.14
CA SER A 9 -13.94 -10.65 -16.99
C SER A 9 -12.96 -9.50 -16.66
N VAL A 10 -13.13 -8.35 -17.32
CA VAL A 10 -12.35 -7.12 -17.05
C VAL A 10 -12.66 -6.54 -15.67
N ALA A 11 -13.94 -6.51 -15.28
CA ALA A 11 -14.36 -5.99 -13.98
C ALA A 11 -13.84 -6.86 -12.83
N ILE A 12 -13.85 -8.18 -12.98
CA ILE A 12 -13.27 -9.13 -12.02
C ILE A 12 -11.78 -8.84 -11.84
N GLN A 13 -11.02 -8.75 -12.94
CA GLN A 13 -9.58 -8.47 -12.87
C GLN A 13 -9.26 -7.11 -12.23
N ALA A 14 -10.06 -6.09 -12.55
CA ALA A 14 -9.91 -4.76 -11.93
C ALA A 14 -10.17 -4.82 -10.42
N THR A 15 -11.22 -5.53 -10.01
CA THR A 15 -11.60 -5.70 -8.59
C THR A 15 -10.56 -6.52 -7.83
N GLU A 16 -10.00 -7.58 -8.43
CA GLU A 16 -8.90 -8.37 -7.84
C GLU A 16 -7.64 -7.53 -7.60
N LYS A 17 -7.27 -6.67 -8.56
CA LYS A 17 -6.14 -5.74 -8.39
C LYS A 17 -6.41 -4.70 -7.31
N ALA A 18 -7.63 -4.15 -7.26
CA ALA A 18 -8.02 -3.20 -6.23
C ALA A 18 -7.99 -3.84 -4.83
N LEU A 19 -8.47 -5.08 -4.72
CA LEU A 19 -8.46 -5.87 -3.48
C LEU A 19 -7.02 -6.13 -3.02
N ALA A 20 -6.13 -6.59 -3.90
CA ALA A 20 -4.73 -6.81 -3.56
C ALA A 20 -4.04 -5.52 -3.07
N THR A 21 -4.37 -4.37 -3.69
CA THR A 21 -3.83 -3.07 -3.27
C THR A 21 -4.37 -2.66 -1.89
N ALA A 22 -5.66 -2.87 -1.63
CA ALA A 22 -6.27 -2.58 -0.34
C ALA A 22 -5.70 -3.48 0.77
N GLN A 23 -5.51 -4.78 0.49
CA GLN A 23 -4.91 -5.73 1.43
C GLN A 23 -3.48 -5.33 1.80
N LYS A 24 -2.65 -5.00 0.80
CA LYS A 24 -1.29 -4.53 1.05
C LYS A 24 -1.25 -3.28 1.95
N LYS A 25 -2.23 -2.38 1.80
CA LYS A 25 -2.35 -1.19 2.65
C LYS A 25 -2.76 -1.55 4.08
N LEU A 26 -3.71 -2.47 4.24
CA LEU A 26 -4.13 -2.99 5.54
C LEU A 26 -2.96 -3.66 6.27
N ASP A 27 -2.22 -4.53 5.57
CA ASP A 27 -1.06 -5.22 6.13
C ASP A 27 0.02 -4.23 6.59
N GLN A 28 0.24 -3.14 5.82
CA GLN A 28 1.15 -2.08 6.23
C GLN A 28 0.68 -1.35 7.48
N VAL A 29 -0.61 -1.01 7.60
CA VAL A 29 -1.14 -0.34 8.79
C VAL A 29 -1.01 -1.22 10.04
N LYS A 30 -1.28 -2.52 9.91
CA LYS A 30 -1.10 -3.51 10.99
C LYS A 30 0.37 -3.63 11.41
N ALA A 31 1.28 -3.74 10.45
CA ALA A 31 2.71 -3.79 10.73
C ALA A 31 3.21 -2.50 11.43
N ASP A 32 2.67 -1.34 11.05
CA ASP A 32 3.02 -0.06 11.67
C ASP A 32 2.52 0.01 13.13
N PHE A 33 1.35 -0.55 13.41
CA PHE A 33 0.83 -0.71 14.76
C PHE A 33 1.71 -1.61 15.62
N GLU A 34 2.07 -2.79 15.12
CA GLU A 34 2.96 -3.72 15.82
C GLU A 34 4.31 -3.06 16.14
N LEU A 35 4.89 -2.37 15.16
CA LEU A 35 6.13 -1.64 15.35
C LEU A 35 5.99 -0.48 16.35
N TYR A 36 4.84 0.19 16.39
CA TYR A 36 4.60 1.25 17.37
C TYR A 36 4.57 0.72 18.80
N LEU A 37 3.97 -0.46 19.01
CA LEU A 37 3.92 -1.12 20.30
C LEU A 37 5.31 -1.63 20.75
N ASP A 38 6.17 -2.00 19.81
CA ASP A 38 7.58 -2.34 20.08
C ASP A 38 8.46 -1.09 20.14
N PHE A 39 8.45 -0.43 21.31
CA PHE A 39 9.17 0.81 21.54
C PHE A 39 10.68 0.71 21.24
N GLN A 40 11.33 -0.39 21.64
CA GLN A 40 12.78 -0.55 21.47
C GLN A 40 13.15 -0.63 20.00
N ARG A 41 12.45 -1.50 19.25
CA ARG A 41 12.67 -1.65 17.82
C ARG A 41 12.35 -0.37 17.05
N ARG A 42 11.30 0.35 17.45
CA ARG A 42 10.96 1.65 16.87
C ARG A 42 12.05 2.70 17.12
N ALA A 43 12.56 2.78 18.34
CA ALA A 43 13.62 3.73 18.68
C ALA A 43 14.90 3.46 17.88
N GLU A 44 15.30 2.19 17.76
CA GLU A 44 16.46 1.78 16.95
C GLU A 44 16.28 2.15 15.47
N LEU A 45 15.11 1.85 14.89
CA LEU A 45 14.82 2.17 13.50
C LEU A 45 14.82 3.68 13.25
N LEU A 46 14.24 4.48 14.15
CA LEU A 46 14.27 5.94 14.06
C LEU A 46 15.69 6.49 14.15
N GLY A 47 16.53 5.92 15.03
CA GLY A 47 17.94 6.28 15.13
C GLY A 47 18.71 6.01 13.83
N ASN A 48 18.52 4.82 13.25
CA ASN A 48 19.14 4.44 11.97
C ASN A 48 18.67 5.34 10.83
N LEU A 49 17.37 5.64 10.75
CA LEU A 49 16.82 6.55 9.75
C LEU A 49 17.37 7.97 9.90
N ALA A 50 17.48 8.49 11.14
CA ALA A 50 18.05 9.81 11.39
C ALA A 50 19.52 9.89 10.93
N PHE A 51 20.31 8.84 11.19
CA PHE A 51 21.69 8.76 10.71
C PHE A 51 21.77 8.72 9.17
N GLU A 52 20.94 7.89 8.52
CA GLU A 52 20.89 7.82 7.07
C GLU A 52 20.46 9.13 6.42
N ILE A 53 19.50 9.84 7.01
CA ILE A 53 19.06 11.17 6.59
C ILE A 53 20.24 12.14 6.67
N GLY A 54 20.93 12.23 7.80
CA GLY A 54 22.10 13.11 7.94
C GLY A 54 23.21 12.79 6.92
N ARG A 55 23.45 11.49 6.64
CA ARG A 55 24.40 11.08 5.58
C ARG A 55 23.96 11.54 4.19
N LEU A 56 22.68 11.39 3.86
CA LEU A 56 22.12 11.79 2.57
C LEU A 56 22.06 13.31 2.41
N GLU A 57 21.84 14.06 3.49
CA GLU A 57 21.91 15.52 3.47
C GLU A 57 23.30 16.01 3.05
N VAL A 58 24.36 15.43 3.64
CA VAL A 58 25.75 15.70 3.23
C VAL A 58 25.99 15.27 1.77
N GLU A 59 25.47 14.11 1.37
CA GLU A 59 25.59 13.64 -0.01
C GLU A 59 24.94 14.60 -1.01
N VAL A 60 23.74 15.12 -0.72
CA VAL A 60 23.05 16.12 -1.54
C VAL A 60 23.84 17.43 -1.62
N GLU A 61 24.41 17.87 -0.50
CA GLU A 61 25.20 19.11 -0.43
C GLU A 61 26.47 19.00 -1.28
N MET A 62 27.19 17.88 -1.16
CA MET A 62 28.49 17.64 -1.79
C MET A 62 28.41 17.07 -3.21
N SER A 63 27.24 16.59 -3.65
CA SER A 63 27.06 15.96 -4.96
C SER A 63 27.13 16.95 -6.12
N LYS A 64 27.70 16.48 -7.23
CA LYS A 64 27.58 17.17 -8.53
C LYS A 64 26.10 17.20 -8.97
N PRO A 65 25.68 18.19 -9.79
CA PRO A 65 24.28 18.35 -10.20
C PRO A 65 23.62 17.09 -10.79
N ALA A 66 24.37 16.26 -11.52
CA ALA A 66 23.87 15.02 -12.11
C ALA A 66 23.50 13.93 -11.08
N GLN A 67 24.15 13.91 -9.91
CA GLN A 67 23.93 12.93 -8.83
C GLN A 67 23.01 13.47 -7.74
N ARG A 68 22.97 14.79 -7.57
CA ARG A 68 22.16 15.48 -6.56
C ARG A 68 20.68 15.08 -6.61
N LYS A 69 20.08 15.01 -7.81
CA LYS A 69 18.64 14.67 -7.95
C LYS A 69 18.30 13.29 -7.40
N LYS A 70 19.20 12.31 -7.55
CA LYS A 70 19.01 10.96 -7.00
C LYS A 70 19.10 11.01 -5.48
N ALA A 71 20.16 11.62 -4.94
CA ALA A 71 20.35 11.79 -3.50
C ALA A 71 19.18 12.55 -2.84
N GLU A 72 18.62 13.58 -3.48
CA GLU A 72 17.42 14.29 -3.01
C GLU A 72 16.17 13.41 -2.98
N THR A 73 16.04 12.51 -3.95
CA THR A 73 14.91 11.57 -4.01
C THR A 73 15.01 10.56 -2.88
N ASP A 74 16.20 10.01 -2.68
CA ASP A 74 16.48 9.05 -1.60
C ASP A 74 16.32 9.72 -0.22
N LEU A 75 16.81 10.96 -0.07
CA LEU A 75 16.64 11.77 1.15
C LEU A 75 15.15 11.98 1.46
N LYS A 76 14.36 12.44 0.48
CA LYS A 76 12.92 12.65 0.66
C LYS A 76 12.19 11.35 1.01
N ALA A 77 12.60 10.22 0.44
CA ALA A 77 12.02 8.92 0.77
C ALA A 77 12.27 8.56 2.25
N LYS A 78 13.52 8.72 2.72
CA LYS A 78 13.90 8.46 4.10
C LYS A 78 13.26 9.42 5.10
N GLN A 79 13.18 10.71 4.78
CA GLN A 79 12.46 11.69 5.59
C GLN A 79 10.97 11.36 5.71
N ARG A 80 10.32 10.90 4.63
CA ARG A 80 8.92 10.45 4.68
C ARG A 80 8.76 9.23 5.58
N GLU A 81 9.67 8.27 5.50
CA GLU A 81 9.65 7.07 6.35
C GLU A 81 9.86 7.42 7.82
N TYR A 82 10.83 8.27 8.13
CA TYR A 82 11.07 8.78 9.48
C TYR A 82 9.82 9.50 10.02
N ASN A 83 9.25 10.44 9.24
CA ASN A 83 8.07 11.19 9.65
C ASN A 83 6.84 10.30 9.86
N ARG A 84 6.69 9.24 9.06
CA ARG A 84 5.61 8.25 9.21
C ARG A 84 5.70 7.51 10.54
N LEU A 85 6.91 7.13 10.96
CA LEU A 85 7.14 6.39 12.21
C LEU A 85 7.20 7.30 13.45
N ALA A 86 7.78 8.50 13.32
CA ALA A 86 7.91 9.46 14.40
C ALA A 86 6.55 10.05 14.79
N ASN A 87 5.74 10.42 13.80
CA ASN A 87 4.41 11.02 14.00
C ASN A 87 3.29 9.97 13.95
N PHE A 88 3.58 8.74 14.38
CA PHE A 88 2.56 7.71 14.47
C PHE A 88 1.51 8.12 15.51
N ASP A 89 0.28 8.29 15.05
CA ASP A 89 -0.88 8.68 15.82
C ASP A 89 -1.80 7.46 15.93
N MET A 90 -1.99 6.97 17.15
CA MET A 90 -2.68 5.72 17.41
C MET A 90 -4.13 5.77 16.94
N ASP A 91 -4.85 6.84 17.28
CA ASP A 91 -6.27 7.00 16.95
C ASP A 91 -6.47 7.11 15.43
N LYS A 92 -5.63 7.91 14.76
CA LYS A 92 -5.71 8.04 13.29
C LYS A 92 -5.38 6.75 12.57
N ASN A 93 -4.39 5.98 13.06
CA ASN A 93 -4.06 4.71 12.42
C ASN A 93 -5.13 3.66 12.70
N TRP A 94 -5.79 3.69 13.86
CA TRP A 94 -6.90 2.79 14.17
C TRP A 94 -8.07 3.02 13.22
N GLN A 95 -8.42 4.29 13.00
CA GLN A 95 -9.44 4.67 12.01
C GLN A 95 -9.04 4.20 10.59
N LYS A 96 -7.78 4.41 10.18
CA LYS A 96 -7.31 3.94 8.88
C LYS A 96 -7.35 2.41 8.74
N GLU A 97 -7.07 1.68 9.81
CA GLU A 97 -7.18 0.22 9.83
C GLU A 97 -8.61 -0.20 9.54
N GLN A 98 -9.57 0.35 10.29
CA GLN A 98 -11.01 0.09 10.09
C GLN A 98 -11.47 0.44 8.66
N GLU A 99 -11.07 1.61 8.14
CA GLU A 99 -11.37 2.00 6.75
C GLU A 99 -10.79 1.00 5.72
N CYS A 100 -9.59 0.48 5.97
CA CYS A 100 -8.98 -0.51 5.09
C CYS A 100 -9.67 -1.87 5.19
N GLU A 101 -10.05 -2.31 6.38
CA GLU A 101 -10.80 -3.55 6.61
C GLU A 101 -12.17 -3.50 5.93
N ASP A 102 -12.91 -2.39 6.09
CA ASP A 102 -14.20 -2.19 5.42
C ASP A 102 -14.06 -2.17 3.91
N LYS A 103 -13.00 -1.53 3.38
CA LYS A 103 -12.71 -1.54 1.95
C LYS A 103 -12.39 -2.93 1.41
N VAL A 104 -11.60 -3.72 2.13
CA VAL A 104 -11.30 -5.12 1.79
C VAL A 104 -12.58 -5.95 1.80
N ARG A 105 -13.42 -5.80 2.84
CA ARG A 105 -14.71 -6.50 2.95
C ARG A 105 -15.64 -6.15 1.78
N HIS A 106 -15.74 -4.86 1.45
CA HIS A 106 -16.57 -4.38 0.35
C HIS A 106 -16.11 -4.94 -1.01
N LEU A 107 -14.83 -4.79 -1.36
CA LEU A 107 -14.27 -5.29 -2.62
C LEU A 107 -14.36 -6.83 -2.74
N THR A 108 -14.24 -7.54 -1.61
CA THR A 108 -14.44 -9.00 -1.58
C THR A 108 -15.90 -9.35 -1.90
N GLY A 109 -16.85 -8.60 -1.34
CA GLY A 109 -18.27 -8.74 -1.65
C GLY A 109 -18.58 -8.49 -3.13
N GLU A 110 -18.08 -7.39 -3.69
CA GLU A 110 -18.22 -7.06 -5.12
C GLU A 110 -17.59 -8.13 -6.02
N LEU A 111 -16.40 -8.62 -5.68
CA LEU A 111 -15.72 -9.68 -6.43
C LEU A 111 -16.55 -10.96 -6.46
N ASN A 112 -17.13 -11.36 -5.33
CA ASN A 112 -17.98 -12.53 -5.24
C ASN A 112 -19.25 -12.36 -6.09
N GLN A 113 -19.89 -11.19 -6.05
CA GLN A 113 -21.04 -10.88 -6.89
C GLN A 113 -20.70 -10.95 -8.39
N LEU A 114 -19.59 -10.35 -8.82
CA LEU A 114 -19.13 -10.39 -10.20
C LEU A 114 -18.81 -11.82 -10.67
N LYS A 115 -18.19 -12.63 -9.81
CA LYS A 115 -17.91 -14.06 -10.09
C LYS A 115 -19.20 -14.87 -10.23
N HIS A 116 -20.20 -14.63 -9.38
CA HIS A 116 -21.51 -15.27 -9.50
C HIS A 116 -22.26 -14.87 -10.77
N LEU A 117 -22.23 -13.58 -11.15
CA LEU A 117 -22.84 -13.11 -12.40
C LEU A 117 -22.18 -13.75 -13.62
N LYS A 118 -20.85 -13.82 -13.66
CA LYS A 118 -20.11 -14.51 -14.74
C LYS A 118 -20.50 -15.99 -14.86
N GLN A 119 -20.66 -16.68 -13.73
CA GLN A 119 -21.10 -18.09 -13.73
C GLN A 119 -22.54 -18.25 -14.25
N ARG A 120 -23.46 -17.34 -13.90
CA ARG A 120 -24.84 -17.35 -14.42
C ARG A 120 -24.85 -17.12 -15.94
N ASP A 121 -24.16 -16.08 -16.42
CA ASP A 121 -24.07 -15.80 -17.86
C ASP A 121 -23.49 -16.97 -18.65
N HIS A 122 -22.46 -17.63 -18.10
CA HIS A 122 -21.91 -18.84 -18.71
C HIS A 122 -22.94 -19.97 -18.78
N ARG A 123 -23.81 -20.14 -17.77
CA ARG A 123 -24.88 -21.17 -17.83
C ARG A 123 -25.93 -20.86 -18.88
N TYR A 124 -26.30 -19.59 -19.09
CA TYR A 124 -27.32 -19.21 -20.09
C TYR A 124 -26.80 -19.22 -21.54
N LEU A 125 -25.49 -19.08 -21.75
CA LEU A 125 -24.89 -19.09 -23.10
C LEU A 125 -24.59 -20.50 -23.64
N PHE A 126 -24.75 -21.53 -22.82
CA PHE A 126 -24.42 -22.92 -23.16
C PHE A 126 -25.53 -23.93 -22.76
N ALA A 127 -26.72 -23.44 -22.41
CA ALA A 127 -27.95 -24.20 -22.29
C ALA A 127 -28.83 -23.94 -23.52
#